data_AF-A0A956KI90-F1
#
_entry.id   AF-A0A956KI90-F1
#
_cell.length_a   1.000
_cell.length_b   1.000
_cell.length_c   1.000
_cell.angle_alpha   90.00
_cell.angle_beta   90.00
_cell.angle_gamma   90.00
#
_symmetry.space_group_name_H-M   'P 1'
#
loop_
_entity.id
_entity.type
_entity.pdbx_description
1 polymer ?
#
loop_
_entity_poly.entity_id
_entity_poly.type
_entity_poly.pdbx_seq_one_letter_code
_entity_poly.pdbx_strand_id
1 'polypeptide(L)'
;MSSRALPPSPRARGLLCLLVAACQGGPDTTPTTDATTGLTTLASSDSDTTAGEPGEPLCAGLDVSLVIDPAVAIDDAASREALARFLDDVTLATRTKVRVLPNVGAEVVYDTGCFADAAPIVVWGEAGVLDPDAPAQLACALDAIDAYPKVSNNGDSLFGGLMRPLLDVDGWPAPGASGLALLLGDADDQPVGFSNAYNRPGMVSEAYIRLVGDGDRRRVEAFTTGRDADRLQTFTVTLGDRGHFFDLEQPGGVAAALELWTPRAIAACEEHDAMAPPLPSSGCKRVDILFVIDGSESMAEEQAALSGDGGMTPVFAEFTDALLAELDDVEDFHVGVVSTEPGVTALHTHSLAPNVPEGPDTDCGLPPGQRWIVGPTPTLAEDFACLAATRSGLQETTAANAAGALVDPANDGFLRDDSLVFVIMLTDEDTYEEVPTRMQTRTTLIDAVGGTVDRLLVLGVAGDQGVYEAPKGECDGVYGAAKPAGRLTSIVGSLREHGMMQDICQGSLAATFADVLETVVSACEIVP
;
A
#
# COMPACT_ATOMS: atom_id res chain seq x y z
N MET A 1 37.89 38.40 1.99
CA MET A 1 37.01 37.62 2.88
C MET A 1 37.24 36.16 2.56
N SER A 2 37.67 35.38 3.55
CA SER A 2 38.32 34.08 3.37
C SER A 2 37.28 32.98 3.10
N SER A 3 37.43 32.30 1.96
CA SER A 3 36.72 31.05 1.64
C SER A 3 37.30 29.92 2.50
N ARG A 4 36.43 29.22 3.24
CA ARG A 4 36.76 27.97 3.93
C ARG A 4 36.29 26.81 3.05
N ALA A 5 37.25 26.04 2.56
CA ALA A 5 37.00 24.77 1.88
C ALA A 5 36.57 23.70 2.90
N LEU A 6 35.54 22.93 2.55
CA LEU A 6 35.15 21.69 3.23
C LEU A 6 36.11 20.55 2.85
N PRO A 7 36.37 19.59 3.76
CA PRO A 7 37.25 18.45 3.49
C PRO A 7 36.54 17.37 2.64
N PRO A 8 37.29 16.53 1.90
CA PRO A 8 36.72 15.47 1.06
C PRO A 8 36.31 14.25 1.88
N SER A 9 35.18 13.64 1.47
CA SER A 9 34.63 12.36 1.94
C SER A 9 35.58 11.18 1.65
N PRO A 10 35.69 10.17 2.55
CA PRO A 10 36.50 8.98 2.30
C PRO A 10 35.78 7.99 1.39
N ARG A 11 36.54 7.54 0.38
CA ARG A 11 36.18 6.52 -0.62
C ARG A 11 35.78 5.19 0.02
N ALA A 12 34.59 4.69 -0.31
CA ALA A 12 34.22 3.29 -0.13
C ALA A 12 35.10 2.39 -1.01
N ARG A 13 35.77 1.41 -0.39
CA ARG A 13 36.51 0.35 -1.08
C ARG A 13 35.55 -0.81 -1.34
N GLY A 14 35.50 -1.25 -2.60
CA GLY A 14 34.70 -2.38 -3.04
C GLY A 14 35.14 -3.70 -2.40
N LEU A 15 34.15 -4.57 -2.20
CA LEU A 15 34.34 -5.96 -1.87
C LEU A 15 33.79 -6.79 -3.03
N LEU A 16 34.72 -7.28 -3.85
CA LEU A 16 34.49 -8.27 -4.89
C LEU A 16 34.64 -9.65 -4.21
N CYS A 17 33.56 -10.42 -4.09
CA CYS A 17 33.64 -11.81 -3.65
C CYS A 17 33.12 -12.73 -4.76
N LEU A 18 34.09 -13.44 -5.33
CA LEU A 18 33.98 -14.57 -6.25
C LEU A 18 33.47 -15.79 -5.48
N LEU A 19 32.46 -16.50 -5.97
CA LEU A 19 32.26 -17.91 -5.64
C LEU A 19 31.50 -18.62 -6.77
N VAL A 20 32.28 -19.26 -7.64
CA VAL A 20 31.84 -20.32 -8.55
C VAL A 20 32.24 -21.64 -7.88
N ALA A 21 31.27 -22.48 -7.54
CA ALA A 21 31.53 -23.90 -7.26
C ALA A 21 30.32 -24.73 -7.68
N ALA A 22 30.59 -25.66 -8.59
CA ALA A 22 29.68 -26.59 -9.21
C ALA A 22 29.23 -27.70 -8.25
N CYS A 23 27.98 -28.12 -8.36
CA CYS A 23 27.52 -29.44 -7.92
C CYS A 23 26.70 -30.09 -9.03
N GLN A 24 27.31 -31.07 -9.69
CA GLN A 24 26.63 -32.11 -10.47
C GLN A 24 26.16 -33.22 -9.53
N GLY A 25 24.95 -33.73 -9.73
CA GLY A 25 24.52 -35.01 -9.16
C GLY A 25 23.01 -35.19 -9.00
N GLY A 26 22.34 -35.76 -10.02
CA GLY A 26 21.12 -36.55 -9.81
C GLY A 26 21.45 -37.91 -9.18
N PRO A 27 20.46 -38.74 -8.78
CA PRO A 27 19.45 -39.23 -9.72
C PRO A 27 18.02 -39.48 -9.18
N ASP A 28 17.10 -39.69 -10.13
CA ASP A 28 15.89 -40.53 -10.13
C ASP A 28 15.22 -40.91 -8.80
N THR A 29 13.98 -40.43 -8.63
CA THR A 29 12.88 -41.25 -8.08
C THR A 29 11.54 -40.90 -8.73
N THR A 30 10.87 -41.94 -9.20
CA THR A 30 9.55 -42.01 -9.84
C THR A 30 8.42 -41.64 -8.86
N PRO A 31 7.36 -40.93 -9.25
CA PRO A 31 6.19 -40.77 -8.40
C PRO A 31 5.21 -41.93 -8.60
N THR A 32 4.84 -42.58 -7.51
CA THR A 32 3.72 -43.53 -7.47
C THR A 32 2.49 -42.78 -6.99
N THR A 33 1.49 -42.68 -7.86
CA THR A 33 0.15 -42.18 -7.56
C THR A 33 -0.63 -43.22 -6.77
N ASP A 34 -1.10 -42.88 -5.57
CA ASP A 34 -2.25 -43.56 -4.94
C ASP A 34 -3.03 -42.56 -4.09
N ALA A 35 -4.05 -41.95 -4.69
CA ALA A 35 -5.02 -41.12 -4.00
C ALA A 35 -6.16 -42.02 -3.49
N THR A 36 -6.11 -42.38 -2.21
CA THR A 36 -7.24 -42.98 -1.51
C THR A 36 -7.78 -41.98 -0.50
N THR A 37 -8.95 -41.42 -0.79
CA THR A 37 -9.72 -40.54 0.10
C THR A 37 -10.21 -41.32 1.32
N GLY A 38 -9.56 -41.11 2.46
CA GLY A 38 -9.98 -41.61 3.78
C GLY A 38 -10.44 -40.46 4.66
N LEU A 39 -11.75 -40.22 4.71
CA LEU A 39 -12.41 -39.34 5.67
C LEU A 39 -12.21 -39.95 7.07
N THR A 40 -11.31 -39.39 7.88
CA THR A 40 -11.04 -39.89 9.23
C THR A 40 -11.81 -39.04 10.24
N THR A 41 -12.82 -39.65 10.84
CA THR A 41 -13.54 -39.12 11.99
C THR A 41 -12.59 -38.85 13.15
N LEU A 42 -12.55 -37.60 13.63
CA LEU A 42 -11.86 -37.19 14.86
C LEU A 42 -12.45 -37.95 16.06
N ALA A 43 -11.76 -38.99 16.48
CA ALA A 43 -12.02 -39.66 17.74
C ALA A 43 -11.37 -38.86 18.88
N SER A 44 -12.21 -38.50 19.86
CA SER A 44 -11.84 -37.99 21.17
C SER A 44 -10.78 -38.88 21.83
N SER A 45 -9.55 -38.39 21.93
CA SER A 45 -8.47 -39.04 22.70
C SER A 45 -8.39 -38.44 24.10
N ASP A 46 -8.43 -39.33 25.08
CA ASP A 46 -8.37 -39.07 26.52
C ASP A 46 -7.18 -38.19 26.95
N SER A 47 -7.48 -37.33 27.92
CA SER A 47 -6.57 -36.40 28.58
C SER A 47 -5.54 -37.12 29.46
N ASP A 48 -4.32 -37.26 28.96
CA ASP A 48 -3.13 -37.57 29.78
C ASP A 48 -2.48 -36.24 30.17
N THR A 49 -2.72 -35.79 31.41
CA THR A 49 -2.25 -34.51 31.96
C THR A 49 -0.80 -34.57 32.46
N THR A 50 0.10 -35.21 31.72
CA THR A 50 1.53 -34.95 31.90
C THR A 50 1.79 -33.56 31.37
N ALA A 51 2.32 -32.66 32.21
CA ALA A 51 2.75 -31.33 31.82
C ALA A 51 3.75 -31.43 30.66
N GLY A 52 3.22 -31.38 29.43
CA GLY A 52 4.00 -31.43 28.21
C GLY A 52 4.95 -30.24 28.19
N GLU A 53 6.13 -30.45 27.61
CA GLU A 53 7.06 -29.36 27.36
C GLU A 53 6.30 -28.19 26.70
N PRO A 54 6.52 -26.94 27.16
CA PRO A 54 5.84 -25.80 26.57
C PRO A 54 6.16 -25.78 25.07
N GLY A 55 5.12 -25.91 24.24
CA GLY A 55 5.28 -25.89 22.80
C GLY A 55 5.91 -24.58 22.34
N GLU A 56 6.66 -24.64 21.23
CA GLU A 56 7.44 -23.53 20.68
C GLU A 56 6.59 -22.27 20.42
N PRO A 57 7.18 -21.07 20.55
CA PRO A 57 6.49 -19.81 20.25
C PRO A 57 6.14 -19.73 18.75
N LEU A 58 5.03 -19.06 18.43
CA LEU A 58 4.57 -18.94 17.03
C LEU A 58 5.43 -17.99 16.19
N CYS A 59 6.11 -17.03 16.82
CA CYS A 59 7.08 -16.11 16.21
C CYS A 59 8.10 -15.63 17.25
N ALA A 60 9.17 -14.95 16.81
CA ALA A 60 10.29 -14.56 17.66
C ALA A 60 9.93 -13.51 18.74
N GLY A 61 8.93 -12.68 18.50
CA GLY A 61 8.48 -11.61 19.39
C GLY A 61 7.31 -10.86 18.76
N LEU A 62 6.56 -10.14 19.58
CA LEU A 62 5.48 -9.28 19.13
C LEU A 62 5.55 -7.92 19.80
N ASP A 63 5.69 -6.88 18.98
CA ASP A 63 5.76 -5.49 19.42
C ASP A 63 4.48 -4.77 19.05
N VAL A 64 3.79 -4.25 20.07
CA VAL A 64 2.53 -3.52 19.94
C VAL A 64 2.81 -2.04 20.10
N SER A 65 2.79 -1.29 19.00
CA SER A 65 2.81 0.18 19.00
C SER A 65 1.39 0.67 19.27
N LEU A 66 1.10 1.10 20.50
CA LEU A 66 -0.21 1.57 20.92
C LEU A 66 -0.23 3.10 20.92
N VAL A 67 -0.89 3.71 19.95
CA VAL A 67 -0.98 5.17 19.80
C VAL A 67 -2.41 5.62 20.01
N ILE A 68 -2.61 6.52 20.96
CA ILE A 68 -3.94 6.94 21.38
C ILE A 68 -4.06 8.46 21.22
N ASP A 69 -5.12 8.89 20.53
CA ASP A 69 -5.58 10.27 20.59
C ASP A 69 -6.27 10.51 21.95
N PRO A 70 -5.83 11.48 22.76
CA PRO A 70 -6.47 11.82 24.04
C PRO A 70 -7.94 12.27 23.92
N ALA A 71 -8.46 12.46 22.71
CA ALA A 71 -9.88 12.68 22.47
C ALA A 71 -10.70 11.38 22.40
N VAL A 72 -10.08 10.23 22.11
CA VAL A 72 -10.77 8.94 22.09
C VAL A 72 -11.02 8.49 23.52
N ALA A 73 -12.28 8.21 23.83
CA ALA A 73 -12.69 7.68 25.11
C ALA A 73 -12.32 6.20 25.26
N ILE A 74 -11.02 5.86 25.28
CA ILE A 74 -10.56 4.64 25.95
C ILE A 74 -10.79 4.75 27.46
N ASP A 75 -11.10 5.95 27.96
CA ASP A 75 -11.46 6.28 29.34
C ASP A 75 -12.50 5.35 29.99
N ASP A 76 -13.35 4.68 29.21
CA ASP A 76 -14.30 3.75 29.77
C ASP A 76 -13.61 2.44 30.22
N ALA A 77 -13.99 1.97 31.41
CA ALA A 77 -13.38 0.79 32.02
C ALA A 77 -13.50 -0.47 31.14
N ALA A 78 -14.53 -0.59 30.30
CA ALA A 78 -14.72 -1.75 29.45
C ALA A 78 -13.73 -1.75 28.27
N SER A 79 -13.42 -0.59 27.69
CA SER A 79 -12.38 -0.47 26.64
C SER A 79 -10.99 -0.79 27.19
N ARG A 80 -10.63 -0.31 28.38
CA ARG A 80 -9.35 -0.66 29.04
C ARG A 80 -9.27 -2.15 29.40
N GLU A 81 -10.35 -2.72 29.91
CA GLU A 81 -10.42 -4.15 30.20
C GLU A 81 -10.32 -4.99 28.92
N ALA A 82 -10.95 -4.56 27.83
CA ALA A 82 -10.84 -5.24 26.54
C ALA A 82 -9.43 -5.17 25.96
N LEU A 83 -8.73 -4.05 26.09
CA LEU A 83 -7.33 -3.93 25.69
C LEU A 83 -6.42 -4.88 26.49
N ALA A 84 -6.60 -4.95 27.81
CA ALA A 84 -5.86 -5.89 28.65
C ALA A 84 -6.15 -7.35 28.24
N ARG A 85 -7.42 -7.71 28.02
CA ARG A 85 -7.81 -9.04 27.53
C ARG A 85 -7.19 -9.37 26.17
N PHE A 86 -7.19 -8.42 25.23
CA PHE A 86 -6.54 -8.58 23.94
C PHE A 86 -5.05 -8.94 24.10
N LEU A 87 -4.34 -8.21 24.97
CA LEU A 87 -2.91 -8.48 25.22
C LEU A 87 -2.70 -9.82 25.94
N ASP A 88 -3.57 -10.19 26.87
CA ASP A 88 -3.56 -11.51 27.51
C ASP A 88 -3.72 -12.62 26.46
N ASP A 89 -4.77 -12.54 25.64
CA ASP A 89 -5.10 -13.54 24.64
C ASP A 89 -3.98 -13.71 23.61
N VAL A 90 -3.44 -12.60 23.10
CA VAL A 90 -2.30 -12.62 22.18
C VAL A 90 -1.06 -13.24 22.83
N THR A 91 -0.74 -12.88 24.07
CA THR A 91 0.42 -13.43 24.79
C THR A 91 0.28 -14.93 25.04
N LEU A 92 -0.90 -15.37 25.50
CA LEU A 92 -1.18 -16.78 25.80
C LEU A 92 -1.23 -17.64 24.54
N ALA A 93 -1.83 -17.14 23.46
CA ALA A 93 -1.96 -17.88 22.21
C ALA A 93 -0.62 -18.00 21.48
N THR A 94 0.10 -16.89 21.30
CA THR A 94 1.36 -16.88 20.54
C THR A 94 2.52 -17.46 21.31
N ARG A 95 2.44 -17.44 22.65
CA ARG A 95 3.53 -17.79 23.58
C ARG A 95 4.83 -17.05 23.33
N THR A 96 4.78 -15.97 22.56
CA THR A 96 5.94 -15.14 22.28
C THR A 96 6.09 -14.08 23.36
N LYS A 97 7.19 -13.33 23.30
CA LYS A 97 7.35 -12.13 24.12
C LYS A 97 6.51 -11.00 23.54
N VAL A 98 5.52 -10.54 24.29
CA VAL A 98 4.68 -9.40 23.89
C VAL A 98 5.16 -8.15 24.62
N ARG A 99 5.54 -7.13 23.84
CA ARG A 99 5.94 -5.83 24.35
C ARG A 99 4.99 -4.76 23.84
N VAL A 100 4.65 -3.79 24.68
CA VAL A 100 3.71 -2.72 24.35
C VAL A 100 4.41 -1.39 24.56
N LEU A 101 4.39 -0.54 23.54
CA LEU A 101 4.85 0.83 23.63
C LEU A 101 3.61 1.75 23.54
N PRO A 102 3.07 2.20 24.69
CA PRO A 102 2.01 3.21 24.70
C PRO A 102 2.61 4.58 24.38
N ASN A 103 1.98 5.29 23.44
CA ASN A 103 2.30 6.67 23.13
C ASN A 103 1.03 7.48 22.88
N VAL A 104 1.15 8.79 23.04
CA VAL A 104 0.12 9.73 22.59
C VAL A 104 0.24 9.93 21.08
N GLY A 105 -0.88 10.22 20.41
CA GLY A 105 -0.88 10.74 19.04
C GLY A 105 -0.25 12.13 18.98
N ALA A 106 1.07 12.24 19.17
CA ALA A 106 1.85 13.45 18.99
C ALA A 106 3.29 13.09 18.58
N GLU A 107 3.98 14.02 17.92
CA GLU A 107 5.37 13.84 17.47
C GLU A 107 6.41 13.81 18.61
N VAL A 108 5.97 13.85 19.87
CA VAL A 108 6.85 13.81 21.04
C VAL A 108 6.65 12.51 21.80
N VAL A 109 7.75 11.81 22.10
CA VAL A 109 7.73 10.70 23.05
C VAL A 109 7.40 11.29 24.42
N TYR A 110 6.24 10.92 24.96
CA TYR A 110 5.75 11.47 26.21
C TYR A 110 6.29 10.68 27.40
N ASP A 111 7.02 11.36 28.30
CA ASP A 111 7.44 10.78 29.57
C ASP A 111 6.23 10.74 30.53
N THR A 112 5.69 9.54 30.72
CA THR A 112 4.55 9.29 31.61
C THR A 112 4.97 9.24 33.08
N GLY A 113 6.27 9.09 33.38
CA GLY A 113 6.77 8.79 34.72
C GLY A 113 6.34 7.42 35.28
N CYS A 114 5.71 6.57 34.46
CA CYS A 114 5.20 5.26 34.86
C CYS A 114 6.24 4.14 34.79
N PHE A 115 7.36 4.39 34.11
CA PHE A 115 8.39 3.40 33.83
C PHE A 115 9.62 3.65 34.72
N ALA A 116 10.15 2.59 35.33
CA ALA A 116 11.34 2.68 36.17
C ALA A 116 12.63 2.90 35.36
N ASP A 117 12.64 2.39 34.12
CA ASP A 117 13.71 2.57 33.14
C ASP A 117 13.37 3.72 32.17
N ALA A 118 14.36 4.20 31.44
CA ALA A 118 14.20 5.30 30.49
C ALA A 118 13.34 4.94 29.25
N ALA A 119 13.12 3.66 28.97
CA ALA A 119 12.35 3.22 27.81
C ALA A 119 10.87 2.98 28.21
N PRO A 120 9.89 3.61 27.52
CA PRO A 120 8.47 3.49 27.83
C PRO A 120 7.86 2.18 27.28
N ILE A 121 8.44 1.03 27.62
CA ILE A 121 8.04 -0.28 27.11
C ILE A 121 7.50 -1.14 28.25
N VAL A 122 6.24 -1.58 28.13
CA VAL A 122 5.64 -2.61 28.99
C VAL A 122 5.96 -3.99 28.40
N VAL A 123 6.57 -4.88 29.17
CA VAL A 123 6.62 -6.30 28.79
C VAL A 123 5.35 -6.94 29.34
N TRP A 124 4.39 -7.30 28.48
CA TRP A 124 3.11 -7.85 28.91
C TRP A 124 3.23 -9.30 29.39
N GLY A 125 4.07 -10.07 28.72
CA GLY A 125 4.39 -11.44 29.09
C GLY A 125 5.30 -12.12 28.08
N GLU A 126 5.71 -13.34 28.41
CA GLU A 126 6.66 -14.13 27.63
C GLU A 126 6.42 -15.62 27.86
N ALA A 127 6.63 -16.45 26.82
CA ALA A 127 6.47 -17.91 26.91
C ALA A 127 5.07 -18.36 27.38
N GLY A 128 4.02 -17.59 27.06
CA GLY A 128 2.65 -17.84 27.49
C GLY A 128 2.42 -17.61 28.98
N VAL A 129 3.28 -16.82 29.63
CA VAL A 129 3.13 -16.39 31.03
C VAL A 129 2.95 -14.87 31.05
N LEU A 130 1.84 -14.43 31.66
CA LEU A 130 1.51 -13.02 31.85
C LEU A 130 2.36 -12.41 32.97
N ASP A 131 2.83 -11.18 32.78
CA ASP A 131 3.42 -10.38 33.85
C ASP A 131 2.29 -9.76 34.70
N PRO A 132 2.20 -10.10 36.00
CA PRO A 132 1.13 -9.58 36.86
C PRO A 132 1.19 -8.06 37.09
N ASP A 133 2.34 -7.41 36.86
CA ASP A 133 2.51 -5.98 37.05
C ASP A 133 2.22 -5.18 35.78
N ALA A 134 2.21 -5.83 34.60
CA ALA A 134 2.02 -5.17 33.31
C ALA A 134 0.68 -4.42 33.17
N PRO A 135 -0.48 -4.96 33.63
CA PRO A 135 -1.74 -4.21 33.58
C PRO A 135 -1.70 -2.89 34.37
N ALA A 136 -1.04 -2.87 35.53
CA ALA A 136 -0.92 -1.67 36.35
C ALA A 136 0.02 -0.63 35.71
N GLN A 137 1.11 -1.08 35.08
CA GLN A 137 2.04 -0.21 34.35
C GLN A 137 1.35 0.43 33.14
N LEU A 138 0.64 -0.37 32.34
CA LEU A 138 -0.11 0.14 31.19
C LEU A 138 -1.21 1.11 31.63
N ALA A 139 -1.98 0.79 32.69
CA ALA A 139 -2.99 1.69 33.22
C ALA A 139 -2.42 3.06 33.63
N CYS A 140 -1.24 3.08 34.26
CA CYS A 140 -0.54 4.33 34.58
C CYS A 140 -0.20 5.13 33.31
N ALA A 141 0.33 4.46 32.28
CA ALA A 141 0.68 5.13 31.02
C ALA A 141 -0.56 5.70 30.32
N LEU A 142 -1.69 4.96 30.31
CA LEU A 142 -2.96 5.42 29.78
C LEU A 142 -3.49 6.64 30.55
N ASP A 143 -3.46 6.62 31.88
CA ASP A 143 -3.86 7.78 32.70
C ASP A 143 -3.00 9.03 32.39
N ALA A 144 -1.72 8.84 32.10
CA ALA A 144 -0.82 9.92 31.71
C ALA A 144 -1.13 10.46 30.30
N ILE A 145 -1.49 9.59 29.35
CA ILE A 145 -1.93 9.97 28.00
C ILE A 145 -3.26 10.74 28.07
N ASP A 146 -4.21 10.32 28.90
CA ASP A 146 -5.50 11.00 29.07
C ASP A 146 -5.32 12.41 29.67
N ALA A 147 -4.29 12.58 30.52
CA ALA A 147 -3.91 13.87 31.09
C ALA A 147 -3.15 14.77 30.09
N TYR A 148 -2.76 14.25 28.93
CA TYR A 148 -1.99 14.99 27.95
C TYR A 148 -2.82 16.18 27.40
N PRO A 149 -2.29 17.41 27.43
CA PRO A 149 -3.02 18.57 26.91
C PRO A 149 -3.36 18.35 25.44
N LYS A 150 -4.65 18.40 25.10
CA LYS A 150 -5.11 18.28 23.70
C LYS A 150 -4.41 19.33 22.82
N VAL A 151 -3.37 18.92 22.10
CA VAL A 151 -2.75 19.69 21.02
C VAL A 151 -3.39 19.21 19.73
N SER A 152 -4.38 19.98 19.24
CA SER A 152 -5.08 19.85 17.95
C SER A 152 -5.45 18.42 17.49
N ASN A 153 -6.75 18.11 17.54
CA ASN A 153 -7.41 16.84 17.23
C ASN A 153 -7.28 16.35 15.76
N ASN A 154 -6.09 16.11 15.23
CA ASN A 154 -5.97 15.68 13.84
C ASN A 154 -5.42 14.25 13.80
N GLY A 155 -6.12 13.31 13.13
CA GLY A 155 -5.65 11.91 12.96
C GLY A 155 -4.21 11.80 12.44
N ASP A 156 -3.74 12.82 11.75
CA ASP A 156 -2.35 13.15 11.45
C ASP A 156 -1.34 12.91 12.59
N SER A 157 -1.69 13.28 13.81
CA SER A 157 -0.79 13.19 14.95
C SER A 157 -0.57 11.74 15.42
N LEU A 158 -1.46 10.82 15.06
CA LEU A 158 -1.29 9.38 15.33
C LEU A 158 -0.13 8.79 14.55
N PHE A 159 0.10 9.25 13.31
CA PHE A 159 1.25 8.80 12.54
C PHE A 159 2.56 9.31 13.12
N GLY A 160 2.60 10.57 13.57
CA GLY A 160 3.73 11.09 14.34
C GLY A 160 3.96 10.29 15.64
N GLY A 161 2.88 9.98 16.36
CA GLY A 161 2.92 9.16 17.58
C GLY A 161 3.35 7.71 17.34
N LEU A 162 3.09 7.16 16.15
CA LEU A 162 3.54 5.84 15.73
C LEU A 162 5.03 5.84 15.37
N MET A 163 5.43 6.80 14.53
CA MET A 163 6.73 6.76 13.88
C MET A 163 7.84 7.37 14.73
N ARG A 164 7.55 8.36 15.57
CA ARG A 164 8.58 8.98 16.41
C ARG A 164 9.22 7.96 17.38
N PRO A 165 8.47 7.14 18.13
CA PRO A 165 9.07 6.14 19.00
C PRO A 165 9.92 5.10 18.25
N LEU A 166 9.54 4.72 17.03
CA LEU A 166 10.33 3.81 16.19
C LEU A 166 11.72 4.36 15.87
N LEU A 167 11.87 5.69 15.83
CA LEU A 167 13.15 6.35 15.52
C LEU A 167 13.95 6.72 16.78
N ASP A 168 13.28 6.92 17.91
CA ASP A 168 13.88 7.49 19.12
C ASP A 168 14.07 6.50 20.27
N VAL A 169 13.30 5.40 20.32
CA VAL A 169 13.33 4.45 21.44
C VAL A 169 14.28 3.30 21.11
N ASP A 170 15.42 3.27 21.81
CA ASP A 170 16.41 2.21 21.65
C ASP A 170 15.81 0.82 21.87
N GLY A 171 16.03 -0.10 20.92
CA GLY A 171 15.55 -1.47 20.99
C GLY A 171 14.06 -1.65 20.65
N TRP A 172 13.45 -0.64 20.02
CA TRP A 172 12.11 -0.70 19.46
C TRP A 172 12.14 -0.44 17.94
N PRO A 173 11.62 -1.37 17.10
CA PRO A 173 11.16 -2.71 17.46
C PRO A 173 12.33 -3.64 17.82
N ALA A 174 12.00 -4.80 18.39
CA ALA A 174 12.98 -5.84 18.69
C ALA A 174 13.39 -6.51 17.37
N PRO A 175 14.68 -6.84 17.20
CA PRO A 175 15.12 -7.58 16.04
C PRO A 175 14.31 -8.88 15.85
N GLY A 176 13.73 -9.05 14.67
CA GLY A 176 12.93 -10.25 14.34
C GLY A 176 11.51 -10.29 14.90
N ALA A 177 11.07 -9.28 15.67
CA ALA A 177 9.69 -9.24 16.15
C ALA A 177 8.72 -8.88 15.01
N SER A 178 7.48 -9.38 15.10
CA SER A 178 6.36 -8.88 14.31
C SER A 178 5.80 -7.61 14.97
N GLY A 179 5.27 -6.69 14.17
CA GLY A 179 4.72 -5.42 14.62
C GLY A 179 3.20 -5.36 14.52
N LEU A 180 2.55 -4.88 15.58
CA LEU A 180 1.14 -4.52 15.58
C LEU A 180 1.01 -3.01 15.83
N ALA A 181 0.43 -2.28 14.88
CA ALA A 181 0.08 -0.87 15.04
C ALA A 181 -1.38 -0.74 15.51
N LEU A 182 -1.60 -0.28 16.74
CA LEU A 182 -2.92 0.02 17.28
C LEU A 182 -3.08 1.53 17.35
N LEU A 183 -3.76 2.14 16.36
CA LEU A 183 -3.96 3.60 16.31
C LEU A 183 -5.42 3.93 16.64
N LEU A 184 -5.63 4.50 17.82
CA LEU A 184 -6.96 4.79 18.34
C LEU A 184 -7.21 6.28 18.22
N GLY A 185 -7.84 6.68 17.09
CA GLY A 185 -8.19 8.06 16.75
C GLY A 185 -9.67 8.37 16.91
N ASP A 186 -10.01 9.65 17.17
CA ASP A 186 -11.41 10.07 17.35
C ASP A 186 -12.08 10.37 16.00
N ALA A 187 -11.39 11.13 15.16
CA ALA A 187 -11.81 11.48 13.81
C ALA A 187 -10.59 11.83 12.94
N ASP A 188 -10.79 11.83 11.62
CA ASP A 188 -9.87 12.42 10.63
C ASP A 188 -10.53 13.68 10.05
N ASP A 189 -10.76 14.67 10.92
CA ASP A 189 -11.68 15.78 10.66
C ASP A 189 -11.10 16.95 9.85
N GLN A 190 -9.93 16.78 9.21
CA GLN A 190 -9.31 17.85 8.42
C GLN A 190 -9.63 17.70 6.94
N PRO A 191 -10.71 18.32 6.44
CA PRO A 191 -10.76 18.69 5.05
C PRO A 191 -9.70 19.77 4.83
N VAL A 192 -8.94 19.64 3.75
CA VAL A 192 -8.13 20.70 3.14
C VAL A 192 -7.02 21.34 4.00
N GLY A 193 -5.79 20.85 3.79
CA GLY A 193 -4.60 21.61 4.17
C GLY A 193 -3.36 20.76 4.34
N PHE A 194 -2.57 20.63 3.26
CA PHE A 194 -1.17 20.25 3.33
C PHE A 194 -0.47 21.06 4.43
N SER A 195 -0.08 20.43 5.53
CA SER A 195 0.92 21.07 6.39
C SER A 195 1.99 20.13 6.91
N ASN A 196 1.79 18.81 6.84
CA ASN A 196 2.85 17.90 7.22
C ASN A 196 3.07 16.78 6.19
N ALA A 197 4.25 16.77 5.59
CA ALA A 197 4.69 15.69 4.72
C ALA A 197 4.75 14.34 5.46
N TYR A 198 4.94 14.36 6.78
CA TYR A 198 5.04 13.17 7.62
C TYR A 198 3.69 12.48 7.89
N ASN A 199 2.55 13.13 7.63
CA ASN A 199 1.22 12.60 8.00
C ASN A 199 0.48 11.95 6.81
N ARG A 200 1.21 11.24 5.96
CA ARG A 200 0.67 10.60 4.76
C ARG A 200 0.61 9.09 4.95
N PRO A 201 -0.57 8.46 4.87
CA PRO A 201 -0.71 7.03 5.15
C PRO A 201 0.18 6.17 4.25
N GLY A 202 0.37 6.52 2.97
CA GLY A 202 1.31 5.81 2.09
C GLY A 202 2.76 5.83 2.59
N MET A 203 3.26 7.00 2.98
CA MET A 203 4.64 7.16 3.48
C MET A 203 4.85 6.48 4.83
N VAL A 204 3.87 6.61 5.73
CA VAL A 204 3.91 6.00 7.06
C VAL A 204 3.83 4.48 6.97
N SER A 205 3.00 3.95 6.07
CA SER A 205 2.90 2.50 5.84
C SER A 205 4.20 1.92 5.29
N GLU A 206 4.81 2.56 4.29
CA GLU A 206 6.13 2.13 3.78
C GLU A 206 7.17 2.09 4.89
N ALA A 207 7.27 3.16 5.67
CA ALA A 207 8.23 3.25 6.74
C ALA A 207 7.96 2.21 7.83
N TYR A 208 6.70 1.94 8.17
CA TYR A 208 6.35 0.91 9.14
C TYR A 208 6.70 -0.49 8.65
N ILE A 209 6.40 -0.82 7.38
CA ILE A 209 6.80 -2.09 6.74
C ILE A 209 8.32 -2.25 6.75
N ARG A 210 9.06 -1.20 6.40
CA ARG A 210 10.53 -1.24 6.35
C ARG A 210 11.18 -1.31 7.73
N LEU A 211 10.76 -0.47 8.67
CA LEU A 211 11.38 -0.34 9.99
C LEU A 211 10.92 -1.41 10.98
N VAL A 212 9.70 -1.93 10.83
CA VAL A 212 9.12 -2.92 11.75
C VAL A 212 8.99 -4.29 11.12
N GLY A 213 8.57 -4.35 9.86
CA GLY A 213 8.49 -5.61 9.12
C GLY A 213 9.81 -6.06 8.50
N ASP A 214 10.90 -5.29 8.63
CA ASP A 214 12.16 -5.50 7.88
C ASP A 214 11.91 -5.62 6.35
N GLY A 215 10.91 -4.92 5.83
CA GLY A 215 10.47 -4.98 4.42
C GLY A 215 9.45 -6.08 4.11
N ASP A 216 9.15 -6.97 5.06
CA ASP A 216 8.13 -8.02 4.90
C ASP A 216 6.78 -7.57 5.47
N ARG A 217 5.80 -7.33 4.59
CA ARG A 217 4.45 -6.92 5.00
C ARG A 217 3.75 -7.94 5.89
N ARG A 218 4.08 -9.23 5.79
CA ARG A 218 3.44 -10.29 6.59
C ARG A 218 3.74 -10.18 8.08
N ARG A 219 4.78 -9.41 8.43
CA ARG A 219 5.24 -9.15 9.80
C ARG A 219 4.56 -7.96 10.46
N VAL A 220 3.78 -7.19 9.72
CA VAL A 220 3.13 -6.00 10.26
C VAL A 220 1.62 -6.06 10.04
N GLU A 221 0.86 -5.69 11.06
CA GLU A 221 -0.59 -5.54 10.95
C GLU A 221 -1.05 -4.29 11.69
N ALA A 222 -2.22 -3.79 11.30
CA ALA A 222 -2.82 -2.63 11.93
C ALA A 222 -4.25 -2.86 12.40
N PHE A 223 -4.55 -2.27 13.55
CA PHE A 223 -5.88 -2.00 14.03
C PHE A 223 -6.02 -0.49 14.20
N THR A 224 -6.97 0.11 13.51
CA THR A 224 -7.22 1.54 13.64
C THR A 224 -8.68 1.83 13.91
N THR A 225 -8.93 2.89 14.67
CA THR A 225 -10.29 3.38 14.94
C THR A 225 -10.41 4.85 14.59
N GLY A 226 -11.59 5.28 14.18
CA GLY A 226 -11.92 6.70 14.04
C GLY A 226 -13.24 6.92 13.32
N ARG A 227 -13.81 8.13 13.46
CA ARG A 227 -14.98 8.58 12.69
C ARG A 227 -14.51 9.21 11.38
N ASP A 228 -15.08 8.77 10.26
CA ASP A 228 -14.74 9.25 8.92
C ASP A 228 -13.22 9.22 8.63
N ALA A 229 -12.50 8.23 9.19
CA ALA A 229 -11.04 8.24 9.22
C ALA A 229 -10.37 7.60 8.01
N ASP A 230 -10.56 8.21 6.84
CA ASP A 230 -10.03 7.74 5.55
C ASP A 230 -8.51 7.48 5.57
N ARG A 231 -7.71 8.34 6.21
CA ARG A 231 -6.25 8.13 6.29
C ARG A 231 -5.88 6.93 7.14
N LEU A 232 -6.54 6.74 8.29
CA LEU A 232 -6.30 5.59 9.16
C LEU A 232 -6.74 4.28 8.50
N GLN A 233 -7.89 4.30 7.81
CA GLN A 233 -8.33 3.15 7.04
C GLN A 233 -7.36 2.83 5.90
N THR A 234 -6.88 3.85 5.18
CA THR A 234 -5.88 3.69 4.11
C THR A 234 -4.58 3.08 4.64
N PHE A 235 -4.06 3.57 5.77
CA PHE A 235 -2.87 3.01 6.42
C PHE A 235 -3.08 1.52 6.74
N THR A 236 -4.22 1.18 7.34
CA THR A 236 -4.55 -0.20 7.72
C THR A 236 -4.53 -1.15 6.54
N VAL A 237 -5.24 -0.82 5.45
CA VAL A 237 -5.30 -1.71 4.28
C VAL A 237 -4.00 -1.73 3.46
N THR A 238 -3.13 -0.72 3.66
CA THR A 238 -1.80 -0.68 3.03
C THR A 238 -0.85 -1.67 3.70
N LEU A 239 -0.93 -1.83 5.03
CA LEU A 239 -0.05 -2.75 5.75
C LEU A 239 -0.37 -4.22 5.45
N GLY A 240 -1.65 -4.60 5.45
CA GLY A 240 -2.08 -5.98 5.27
C GLY A 240 -3.57 -6.11 5.00
N ASP A 241 -3.99 -7.28 4.52
CA ASP A 241 -5.41 -7.66 4.35
C ASP A 241 -6.08 -7.99 5.68
N ARG A 242 -5.30 -8.42 6.67
CA ARG A 242 -5.78 -8.70 8.03
C ARG A 242 -5.96 -7.42 8.85
N GLY A 243 -5.39 -6.31 8.39
CA GLY A 243 -5.64 -4.99 8.92
C GLY A 243 -7.14 -4.73 9.12
N HIS A 244 -7.48 -4.10 10.24
CA HIS A 244 -8.87 -3.79 10.55
C HIS A 244 -9.04 -2.33 10.93
N PHE A 245 -9.88 -1.63 10.17
CA PHE A 245 -10.37 -0.30 10.52
C PHE A 245 -11.76 -0.44 11.11
N PHE A 246 -11.97 0.17 12.27
CA PHE A 246 -13.25 0.19 12.95
C PHE A 246 -13.77 1.62 13.05
N ASP A 247 -14.92 1.85 12.44
CA ASP A 247 -15.63 3.10 12.55
C ASP A 247 -16.29 3.21 13.94
N LEU A 248 -15.93 4.25 14.69
CA LEU A 248 -16.43 4.47 16.06
C LEU A 248 -17.94 4.75 16.12
N GLU A 249 -18.61 4.98 14.98
CA GLU A 249 -20.07 5.05 14.92
C GLU A 249 -20.75 3.67 15.03
N GLN A 250 -19.99 2.57 14.84
CA GLN A 250 -20.51 1.20 14.97
C GLN A 250 -20.77 0.83 16.45
N PRO A 251 -21.80 0.01 16.73
CA PRO A 251 -22.13 -0.39 18.09
C PRO A 251 -21.03 -1.25 18.73
N GLY A 252 -20.80 -1.07 20.03
CA GLY A 252 -19.86 -1.86 20.82
C GLY A 252 -18.49 -1.21 21.06
N GLY A 253 -18.17 -0.14 20.32
CA GLY A 253 -16.96 0.66 20.52
C GLY A 253 -15.66 -0.14 20.39
N VAL A 254 -14.58 0.39 20.97
CA VAL A 254 -13.23 -0.20 20.92
C VAL A 254 -13.21 -1.62 21.50
N ALA A 255 -13.98 -1.90 22.55
CA ALA A 255 -14.02 -3.21 23.18
C ALA A 255 -14.48 -4.33 22.22
N ALA A 256 -15.59 -4.11 21.49
CA ALA A 256 -16.08 -5.09 20.53
C ALA A 256 -15.15 -5.23 19.32
N ALA A 257 -14.53 -4.12 18.90
CA ALA A 257 -13.59 -4.10 17.79
C ALA A 257 -12.30 -4.90 18.09
N LEU A 258 -11.76 -4.77 19.31
CA LEU A 258 -10.61 -5.57 19.76
C LEU A 258 -10.93 -7.07 19.82
N GLU A 259 -12.13 -7.43 20.30
CA GLU A 259 -12.58 -8.84 20.29
C GLU A 259 -12.60 -9.42 18.87
N LEU A 260 -13.13 -8.67 17.89
CA LEU A 260 -13.14 -9.09 16.49
C LEU A 260 -11.74 -9.21 15.89
N TRP A 261 -10.82 -8.34 16.30
CA TRP A 261 -9.48 -8.26 15.72
C TRP A 261 -8.47 -9.22 16.37
N THR A 262 -8.69 -9.64 17.61
CA THR A 262 -7.77 -10.52 18.37
C THR A 262 -7.31 -11.75 17.57
N PRO A 263 -8.21 -12.53 16.89
CA PRO A 263 -7.76 -13.68 16.11
C PRO A 263 -6.83 -13.31 14.95
N ARG A 264 -7.01 -12.12 14.35
CA ARG A 264 -6.16 -11.64 13.24
C ARG A 264 -4.78 -11.24 13.73
N ALA A 265 -4.71 -10.60 14.91
CA ALA A 265 -3.45 -10.26 15.55
C ALA A 265 -2.62 -11.51 15.91
N ILE A 266 -3.29 -12.60 16.33
CA ILE A 266 -2.63 -13.90 16.57
C ILE A 266 -2.10 -14.49 15.26
N ALA A 267 -2.91 -14.48 14.19
CA ALA A 267 -2.52 -14.97 12.87
C ALA A 267 -1.29 -14.25 12.29
N ALA A 268 -1.10 -12.96 12.62
CA ALA A 268 0.09 -12.18 12.26
C ALA A 268 1.41 -12.85 12.70
N CYS A 269 1.38 -13.53 13.84
CA CYS A 269 2.52 -14.28 14.36
C CYS A 269 2.60 -15.68 13.72
N GLU A 270 1.48 -16.39 13.57
CA GLU A 270 1.43 -17.75 13.00
C GLU A 270 1.92 -17.84 11.55
N GLU A 271 1.55 -16.85 10.73
CA GLU A 271 1.79 -16.88 9.29
C GLU A 271 3.11 -16.20 8.91
N HIS A 272 3.83 -15.61 9.87
CA HIS A 272 5.08 -14.91 9.62
C HIS A 272 6.09 -15.80 8.87
N ASP A 273 6.30 -17.01 9.36
CA ASP A 273 7.23 -17.98 8.79
C ASP A 273 6.56 -18.92 7.77
N ALA A 274 5.25 -18.79 7.56
CA ALA A 274 4.56 -19.59 6.57
C ALA A 274 5.08 -19.23 5.17
N MET A 275 5.48 -20.23 4.39
CA MET A 275 5.72 -20.01 2.97
C MET A 275 4.42 -19.54 2.32
N ALA A 276 4.48 -18.46 1.56
CA ALA A 276 3.34 -18.03 0.76
C ALA A 276 2.88 -19.24 -0.10
N PRO A 277 1.57 -19.53 -0.15
CA PRO A 277 1.08 -20.60 -0.98
C PRO A 277 1.51 -20.36 -2.43
N PRO A 278 1.91 -21.41 -3.18
CA PRO A 278 2.23 -21.25 -4.58
C PRO A 278 0.98 -20.73 -5.31
N LEU A 279 1.18 -19.67 -6.09
CA LEU A 279 0.11 -19.07 -6.87
C LEU A 279 -0.39 -20.08 -7.91
N PRO A 280 -1.71 -20.24 -8.12
CA PRO A 280 -2.22 -21.05 -9.21
C PRO A 280 -1.79 -20.44 -10.55
N SER A 281 -1.22 -21.27 -11.44
CA SER A 281 -0.77 -20.81 -12.76
C SER A 281 -1.93 -20.83 -13.76
N SER A 282 -2.39 -19.66 -14.14
CA SER A 282 -3.35 -19.45 -15.22
C SER A 282 -2.91 -18.20 -15.93
N GLY A 283 -2.36 -18.36 -17.14
CA GLY A 283 -1.84 -17.23 -17.91
C GLY A 283 -2.95 -16.28 -18.34
N CYS A 284 -2.70 -14.97 -18.29
CA CYS A 284 -3.60 -13.98 -18.87
C CYS A 284 -3.62 -14.06 -20.39
N LYS A 285 -4.76 -14.48 -20.93
CA LYS A 285 -5.03 -14.42 -22.36
C LYS A 285 -5.32 -13.01 -22.85
N ARG A 286 -5.72 -12.12 -21.93
CA ARG A 286 -6.22 -10.78 -22.25
C ARG A 286 -5.75 -9.77 -21.23
N VAL A 287 -5.48 -8.56 -21.69
CA VAL A 287 -5.08 -7.43 -20.84
C VAL A 287 -5.89 -6.19 -21.21
N ASP A 288 -6.47 -5.50 -20.23
CA ASP A 288 -7.14 -4.21 -20.40
C ASP A 288 -6.26 -3.12 -19.77
N ILE A 289 -5.72 -2.22 -20.59
CA ILE A 289 -4.78 -1.19 -20.17
C ILE A 289 -5.50 0.15 -20.15
N LEU A 290 -5.56 0.81 -19.00
CA LEU A 290 -6.14 2.14 -18.84
C LEU A 290 -5.03 3.16 -18.56
N PHE A 291 -4.84 4.10 -19.47
CA PHE A 291 -4.01 5.28 -19.24
C PHE A 291 -4.85 6.44 -18.71
N VAL A 292 -4.47 6.99 -17.56
CA VAL A 292 -5.01 8.21 -17.00
C VAL A 292 -3.90 9.26 -17.05
N ILE A 293 -4.00 10.14 -18.04
CA ILE A 293 -2.91 11.06 -18.39
C ILE A 293 -3.32 12.46 -17.98
N ASP A 294 -2.50 13.06 -17.14
CA ASP A 294 -2.64 14.48 -16.89
C ASP A 294 -2.38 15.31 -18.15
N GLY A 295 -3.42 16.03 -18.56
CA GLY A 295 -3.45 16.83 -19.78
C GLY A 295 -3.11 18.30 -19.54
N SER A 296 -2.51 18.62 -18.39
CA SER A 296 -2.10 19.98 -18.05
C SER A 296 -1.02 20.48 -19.01
N GLU A 297 -0.80 21.79 -19.04
CA GLU A 297 0.27 22.37 -19.88
C GLU A 297 1.68 22.04 -19.36
N SER A 298 1.85 21.73 -18.07
CA SER A 298 3.15 21.35 -17.51
C SER A 298 3.56 19.92 -17.88
N MET A 299 2.60 19.07 -18.25
CA MET A 299 2.82 17.70 -18.73
C MET A 299 3.11 17.59 -20.24
N ALA A 300 3.43 18.70 -20.91
CA ALA A 300 3.56 18.72 -22.37
C ALA A 300 4.72 17.85 -22.88
N GLU A 301 5.86 17.88 -22.19
CA GLU A 301 7.03 17.07 -22.50
C GLU A 301 6.79 15.57 -22.25
N GLU A 302 6.11 15.21 -21.16
CA GLU A 302 5.71 13.85 -20.80
C GLU A 302 4.75 13.28 -21.85
N GLN A 303 3.71 14.05 -22.23
CA GLN A 303 2.76 13.67 -23.27
C GLN A 303 3.46 13.47 -24.62
N ALA A 304 4.37 14.37 -24.99
CA ALA A 304 5.14 14.25 -26.22
C ALA A 304 6.09 13.03 -26.21
N ALA A 305 6.65 12.66 -25.05
CA ALA A 305 7.43 11.45 -24.91
C ALA A 305 6.58 10.18 -25.04
N LEU A 306 5.37 10.17 -24.47
CA LEU A 306 4.41 9.07 -24.64
C LEU A 306 3.98 8.89 -26.10
N SER A 307 3.63 9.98 -26.79
CA SER A 307 3.10 9.96 -28.16
C SER A 307 4.19 9.84 -29.23
N GLY A 308 5.45 10.18 -28.92
CA GLY A 308 6.53 10.30 -29.90
C GLY A 308 6.51 11.62 -30.68
N ASP A 309 5.77 12.62 -30.19
CA ASP A 309 5.75 13.94 -30.79
C ASP A 309 7.09 14.68 -30.60
N GLY A 310 7.32 15.70 -31.43
CA GLY A 310 8.55 16.50 -31.35
C GLY A 310 9.82 15.75 -31.77
N GLY A 311 9.70 14.55 -32.35
CA GLY A 311 10.83 13.71 -32.77
C GLY A 311 11.38 12.81 -31.66
N MET A 312 10.62 12.61 -30.59
CA MET A 312 10.92 11.61 -29.57
C MET A 312 10.54 10.20 -30.05
N THR A 313 11.23 9.18 -29.53
CA THR A 313 10.80 7.79 -29.76
C THR A 313 9.52 7.55 -28.96
N PRO A 314 8.43 7.03 -29.56
CA PRO A 314 7.17 6.82 -28.86
C PRO A 314 7.34 5.73 -27.80
N VAL A 315 7.34 6.14 -26.52
CA VAL A 315 7.52 5.24 -25.38
C VAL A 315 6.45 4.15 -25.33
N PHE A 316 5.22 4.47 -25.73
CA PHE A 316 4.13 3.49 -25.77
C PHE A 316 4.38 2.34 -26.77
N ALA A 317 5.00 2.63 -27.91
CA ALA A 317 5.34 1.60 -28.89
C ALA A 317 6.38 0.62 -28.31
N GLU A 318 7.40 1.14 -27.60
CA GLU A 318 8.40 0.30 -26.94
C GLU A 318 7.77 -0.57 -25.84
N PHE A 319 6.86 -0.01 -25.04
CA PHE A 319 6.15 -0.75 -24.00
C PHE A 319 5.29 -1.88 -24.58
N THR A 320 4.50 -1.61 -25.63
CA THR A 320 3.63 -2.62 -26.23
C THR A 320 4.40 -3.70 -26.99
N ASP A 321 5.51 -3.34 -27.65
CA ASP A 321 6.43 -4.33 -28.25
C ASP A 321 7.04 -5.25 -27.17
N ALA A 322 7.45 -4.70 -26.03
CA ALA A 322 7.98 -5.47 -24.93
C ALA A 322 6.90 -6.36 -24.28
N LEU A 323 5.70 -5.83 -24.06
CA LEU A 323 4.57 -6.59 -23.54
C LEU A 323 4.23 -7.81 -24.42
N LEU A 324 4.18 -7.61 -25.74
CA LEU A 324 3.93 -8.67 -26.72
C LEU A 324 5.08 -9.67 -26.84
N ALA A 325 6.31 -9.28 -26.50
CA ALA A 325 7.46 -10.15 -26.51
C ALA A 325 7.56 -11.04 -25.27
N GLU A 326 7.09 -10.56 -24.11
CA GLU A 326 7.13 -11.31 -22.84
C GLU A 326 5.87 -12.15 -22.60
N LEU A 327 4.73 -11.80 -23.21
CA LEU A 327 3.46 -12.50 -23.03
C LEU A 327 3.08 -13.35 -24.26
N ASP A 328 3.66 -14.55 -24.35
CA ASP A 328 3.44 -15.51 -25.45
C ASP A 328 1.98 -15.96 -25.62
N ASP A 329 1.17 -15.85 -24.56
CA ASP A 329 -0.23 -16.34 -24.51
C ASP A 329 -1.30 -15.22 -24.61
N VAL A 330 -0.90 -13.95 -24.76
CA VAL A 330 -1.88 -12.85 -24.92
C VAL A 330 -2.50 -12.91 -26.30
N GLU A 331 -3.81 -13.17 -26.34
CA GLU A 331 -4.63 -13.23 -27.55
C GLU A 331 -4.90 -11.83 -28.10
N ASP A 332 -5.27 -10.89 -27.22
CA ASP A 332 -5.53 -9.48 -27.55
C ASP A 332 -5.48 -8.58 -26.29
N PHE A 333 -5.47 -7.26 -26.48
CA PHE A 333 -5.55 -6.29 -25.39
C PHE A 333 -6.38 -5.07 -25.75
N HIS A 334 -7.01 -4.47 -24.74
CA HIS A 334 -7.67 -3.17 -24.87
C HIS A 334 -6.76 -2.05 -24.36
N VAL A 335 -6.79 -0.89 -25.01
CA VAL A 335 -6.12 0.33 -24.52
C VAL A 335 -7.10 1.48 -24.47
N GLY A 336 -7.45 1.90 -23.27
CA GLY A 336 -8.25 3.09 -22.99
C GLY A 336 -7.37 4.25 -22.54
N VAL A 337 -7.78 5.47 -22.88
CA VAL A 337 -7.13 6.70 -22.40
C VAL A 337 -8.21 7.61 -21.80
N VAL A 338 -7.95 8.23 -20.67
CA VAL A 338 -8.81 9.27 -20.08
C VAL A 338 -7.93 10.39 -19.50
N SER A 339 -8.41 11.64 -19.58
CA SER A 339 -7.71 12.78 -18.98
C SER A 339 -7.94 12.84 -17.46
N THR A 340 -7.25 13.77 -16.80
CA THR A 340 -7.44 14.12 -15.39
C THR A 340 -8.50 15.19 -15.14
N GLU A 341 -9.19 15.65 -16.19
CA GLU A 341 -10.21 16.70 -16.09
C GLU A 341 -11.35 16.27 -15.14
N PRO A 342 -11.70 17.07 -14.13
CA PRO A 342 -12.69 16.68 -13.13
C PRO A 342 -14.03 16.27 -13.74
N GLY A 343 -14.44 15.03 -13.46
CA GLY A 343 -15.74 14.48 -13.89
C GLY A 343 -15.78 13.96 -15.32
N VAL A 344 -14.67 13.98 -16.05
CA VAL A 344 -14.55 13.40 -17.39
C VAL A 344 -14.00 11.98 -17.27
N THR A 345 -14.91 11.01 -17.29
CA THR A 345 -14.58 9.59 -17.04
C THR A 345 -14.81 8.69 -18.26
N ALA A 346 -15.50 9.19 -19.28
CA ALA A 346 -15.60 8.49 -20.56
C ALA A 346 -14.22 8.46 -21.25
N LEU A 347 -13.80 7.29 -21.72
CA LEU A 347 -12.53 7.11 -22.43
C LEU A 347 -12.50 7.99 -23.69
N HIS A 348 -11.32 8.42 -24.11
CA HIS A 348 -11.15 9.28 -25.25
C HIS A 348 -11.43 8.55 -26.56
N THR A 349 -11.88 9.32 -27.54
CA THR A 349 -12.13 8.87 -28.91
C THR A 349 -11.38 9.71 -29.94
N HIS A 350 -10.75 10.81 -29.49
CA HIS A 350 -10.21 11.84 -30.36
C HIS A 350 -9.12 12.65 -29.65
N SER A 351 -8.29 13.35 -30.43
CA SER A 351 -7.24 14.23 -29.91
C SER A 351 -7.84 15.45 -29.18
N LEU A 352 -7.16 15.96 -28.16
CA LEU A 352 -7.54 17.15 -27.38
C LEU A 352 -8.82 17.00 -26.54
N ALA A 353 -9.27 15.77 -26.32
CA ALA A 353 -10.33 15.47 -25.36
C ALA A 353 -9.90 15.88 -23.93
N PRO A 354 -10.83 16.38 -23.11
CA PRO A 354 -12.26 16.59 -23.35
C PRO A 354 -12.61 18.00 -23.84
N ASN A 355 -11.62 18.86 -24.09
CA ASN A 355 -11.83 20.27 -24.41
C ASN A 355 -12.41 20.51 -25.81
N VAL A 356 -12.26 19.54 -26.70
CA VAL A 356 -12.83 19.58 -28.05
C VAL A 356 -13.97 18.55 -28.12
N PRO A 357 -15.09 18.83 -28.80
CA PRO A 357 -16.12 17.83 -29.06
C PRO A 357 -15.65 16.77 -30.07
N GLU A 358 -16.18 15.57 -29.96
CA GLU A 358 -15.97 14.49 -30.93
C GLU A 358 -16.37 14.92 -32.35
N GLY A 359 -15.50 14.69 -33.34
CA GLY A 359 -15.80 14.98 -34.73
C GLY A 359 -14.84 14.28 -35.69
N PRO A 360 -15.18 14.18 -36.99
CA PRO A 360 -14.37 13.45 -37.98
C PRO A 360 -12.95 13.98 -38.15
N ASP A 361 -12.71 15.25 -37.80
CA ASP A 361 -11.40 15.90 -37.92
C ASP A 361 -10.49 15.64 -36.70
N THR A 362 -11.03 15.09 -35.62
CA THR A 362 -10.30 14.78 -34.39
C THR A 362 -10.31 13.30 -34.04
N ASP A 363 -11.22 12.52 -34.65
CA ASP A 363 -11.37 11.08 -34.46
C ASP A 363 -10.05 10.34 -34.67
N CYS A 364 -9.63 9.57 -33.67
CA CYS A 364 -8.40 8.79 -33.69
C CYS A 364 -8.57 7.44 -34.41
N GLY A 365 -9.43 7.41 -35.43
CA GLY A 365 -9.65 6.22 -36.26
C GLY A 365 -10.40 5.09 -35.55
N LEU A 366 -11.03 5.35 -34.40
CA LEU A 366 -11.76 4.32 -33.66
C LEU A 366 -13.08 3.95 -34.36
N PRO A 367 -13.52 2.68 -34.31
CA PRO A 367 -14.84 2.31 -34.79
C PRO A 367 -15.94 3.11 -34.09
N PRO A 368 -17.04 3.50 -34.79
CA PRO A 368 -18.12 4.25 -34.17
C PRO A 368 -18.69 3.54 -32.94
N GLY A 369 -18.68 4.24 -31.80
CA GLY A 369 -19.16 3.72 -30.52
C GLY A 369 -18.14 2.94 -29.68
N GLN A 370 -16.93 2.70 -30.20
CA GLN A 370 -15.81 2.12 -29.46
C GLN A 370 -14.95 3.25 -28.88
N ARG A 371 -14.55 3.16 -27.61
CA ARG A 371 -13.75 4.19 -26.92
C ARG A 371 -12.38 3.69 -26.44
N TRP A 372 -11.92 2.58 -27.01
CA TRP A 372 -10.63 1.97 -26.71
C TRP A 372 -10.03 1.37 -27.97
N ILE A 373 -8.71 1.20 -28.01
CA ILE A 373 -8.02 0.48 -29.08
C ILE A 373 -8.06 -1.02 -28.76
N VAL A 374 -8.23 -1.87 -29.76
CA VAL A 374 -8.08 -3.32 -29.64
C VAL A 374 -6.78 -3.70 -30.33
N GLY A 375 -5.76 -4.09 -29.58
CA GLY A 375 -4.45 -4.52 -30.07
C GLY A 375 -4.29 -6.04 -30.08
N PRO A 376 -3.27 -6.56 -30.81
CA PRO A 376 -2.29 -5.80 -31.61
C PRO A 376 -2.83 -5.36 -32.97
N THR A 377 -2.43 -4.17 -33.45
CA THR A 377 -2.73 -3.66 -34.81
C THR A 377 -1.53 -2.91 -35.41
N PRO A 378 -1.43 -2.78 -36.74
CA PRO A 378 -0.39 -1.98 -37.37
C PRO A 378 -0.45 -0.47 -37.07
N THR A 379 -1.59 0.04 -36.61
CA THR A 379 -1.84 1.47 -36.32
C THR A 379 -1.82 1.78 -34.83
N LEU A 380 -1.60 0.79 -33.97
CA LEU A 380 -1.69 0.91 -32.51
C LEU A 380 -0.95 2.13 -31.94
N ALA A 381 0.30 2.35 -32.36
CA ALA A 381 1.09 3.50 -31.89
C ALA A 381 0.53 4.85 -32.38
N GLU A 382 0.02 4.91 -33.61
CA GLU A 382 -0.59 6.13 -34.19
C GLU A 382 -1.93 6.44 -33.52
N ASP A 383 -2.79 5.42 -33.36
CA ASP A 383 -4.09 5.52 -32.71
C ASP A 383 -3.91 5.97 -31.24
N PHE A 384 -2.95 5.38 -30.52
CA PHE A 384 -2.65 5.77 -29.14
C PHE A 384 -2.10 7.19 -29.05
N ALA A 385 -1.12 7.57 -29.89
CA ALA A 385 -0.55 8.91 -29.90
C ALA A 385 -1.65 9.98 -30.07
N CYS A 386 -2.65 9.69 -30.91
CA CYS A 386 -3.80 10.56 -31.09
C CYS A 386 -4.68 10.65 -29.82
N LEU A 387 -5.00 9.53 -29.18
CA LEU A 387 -5.84 9.50 -27.96
C LEU A 387 -5.14 10.10 -26.73
N ALA A 388 -3.81 9.92 -26.64
CA ALA A 388 -2.94 10.36 -25.55
C ALA A 388 -2.64 11.87 -25.58
N ALA A 389 -2.97 12.57 -26.67
CA ALA A 389 -2.91 14.03 -26.76
C ALA A 389 -4.05 14.68 -25.95
N THR A 390 -4.06 14.47 -24.63
CA THR A 390 -5.13 14.90 -23.72
C THR A 390 -5.01 16.38 -23.38
N ARG A 391 -6.09 16.95 -22.85
CA ARG A 391 -6.07 18.29 -22.24
C ARG A 391 -6.83 18.26 -20.92
N SER A 392 -6.39 19.03 -19.94
CA SER A 392 -7.12 19.26 -18.68
C SER A 392 -6.89 20.69 -18.19
N GLY A 393 -7.73 21.13 -17.25
CA GLY A 393 -7.56 22.35 -16.49
C GLY A 393 -6.49 22.22 -15.40
N LEU A 394 -6.50 23.16 -14.45
CA LEU A 394 -5.55 23.20 -13.33
C LEU A 394 -5.92 22.29 -12.15
N GLN A 395 -6.98 21.49 -12.28
CA GLN A 395 -7.42 20.56 -11.26
C GLN A 395 -7.24 19.15 -11.80
N GLU A 396 -6.40 18.37 -11.14
CA GLU A 396 -6.02 17.04 -11.64
C GLU A 396 -6.61 15.93 -10.78
N THR A 397 -7.56 15.20 -11.34
CA THR A 397 -8.32 14.16 -10.61
C THR A 397 -7.91 12.74 -11.00
N THR A 398 -6.62 12.53 -11.26
CA THR A 398 -6.03 11.28 -11.79
C THR A 398 -6.59 10.01 -11.16
N ALA A 399 -6.55 9.87 -9.84
CA ALA A 399 -7.02 8.64 -9.19
C ALA A 399 -8.56 8.48 -9.26
N ALA A 400 -9.29 9.58 -9.15
CA ALA A 400 -10.75 9.58 -9.25
C ALA A 400 -11.24 9.28 -10.67
N ASN A 401 -10.58 9.83 -11.69
CA ASN A 401 -10.89 9.53 -13.09
C ASN A 401 -10.49 8.12 -13.48
N ALA A 402 -9.40 7.57 -12.92
CA ALA A 402 -9.10 6.16 -13.06
C ALA A 402 -10.26 5.28 -12.58
N ALA A 403 -10.68 5.48 -11.33
CA ALA A 403 -11.79 4.75 -10.74
C ALA A 403 -13.10 4.95 -11.51
N GLY A 404 -13.40 6.20 -11.89
CA GLY A 404 -14.59 6.55 -12.64
C GLY A 404 -14.63 5.95 -14.04
N ALA A 405 -13.51 5.95 -14.77
CA ALA A 405 -13.45 5.38 -16.12
C ALA A 405 -13.70 3.87 -16.15
N LEU A 406 -13.29 3.15 -15.10
CA LEU A 406 -13.57 1.72 -14.99
C LEU A 406 -15.06 1.39 -14.75
N VAL A 407 -15.87 2.36 -14.30
CA VAL A 407 -17.30 2.18 -13.99
C VAL A 407 -18.24 3.06 -14.82
N ASP A 408 -17.71 3.88 -15.74
CA ASP A 408 -18.52 4.75 -16.59
C ASP A 408 -19.26 3.91 -17.65
N PRO A 409 -20.61 3.96 -17.70
CA PRO A 409 -21.39 3.25 -18.72
C PRO A 409 -21.04 3.62 -20.17
N ALA A 410 -20.43 4.78 -20.42
CA ALA A 410 -19.92 5.14 -21.74
C ALA A 410 -18.78 4.23 -22.22
N ASN A 411 -18.13 3.53 -21.28
CA ASN A 411 -17.01 2.63 -21.52
C ASN A 411 -17.44 1.15 -21.52
N ASP A 412 -18.75 0.87 -21.59
CA ASP A 412 -19.31 -0.49 -21.66
C ASP A 412 -18.60 -1.32 -22.74
N GLY A 413 -17.99 -2.44 -22.31
CA GLY A 413 -17.22 -3.34 -23.18
C GLY A 413 -15.71 -3.13 -23.15
N PHE A 414 -15.20 -2.09 -22.48
CA PHE A 414 -13.77 -1.94 -22.22
C PHE A 414 -13.26 -3.04 -21.28
N LEU A 415 -13.87 -3.19 -20.11
CA LEU A 415 -13.47 -4.21 -19.12
C LEU A 415 -13.97 -5.61 -19.48
N ARG A 416 -13.09 -6.60 -19.36
CA ARG A 416 -13.39 -8.01 -19.61
C ARG A 416 -13.19 -8.84 -18.34
N ASP A 417 -14.10 -9.78 -18.10
CA ASP A 417 -14.07 -10.63 -16.90
C ASP A 417 -12.84 -11.55 -16.84
N ASP A 418 -12.23 -11.84 -18.00
CA ASP A 418 -11.09 -12.74 -18.19
C ASP A 418 -9.78 -12.00 -18.51
N SER A 419 -9.70 -10.70 -18.23
CA SER A 419 -8.48 -9.90 -18.43
C SER A 419 -7.80 -9.48 -17.13
N LEU A 420 -6.48 -9.34 -17.18
CA LEU A 420 -5.75 -8.48 -16.26
C LEU A 420 -6.05 -7.02 -16.59
N VAL A 421 -6.42 -6.21 -15.60
CA VAL A 421 -6.64 -4.78 -15.74
C VAL A 421 -5.41 -4.04 -15.24
N PHE A 422 -4.70 -3.34 -16.13
CA PHE A 422 -3.52 -2.56 -15.81
C PHE A 422 -3.80 -1.06 -15.96
N VAL A 423 -3.89 -0.35 -14.84
CA VAL A 423 -4.15 1.09 -14.78
C VAL A 423 -2.82 1.83 -14.62
N ILE A 424 -2.57 2.82 -15.47
CA ILE A 424 -1.39 3.68 -15.44
C ILE A 424 -1.87 5.11 -15.20
N MET A 425 -1.50 5.69 -14.07
CA MET A 425 -1.81 7.06 -13.68
C MET A 425 -0.55 7.92 -13.81
N LEU A 426 -0.55 8.90 -14.71
CA LEU A 426 0.61 9.74 -15.02
C LEU A 426 0.28 11.23 -14.75
N THR A 427 1.05 11.89 -13.88
CA THR A 427 0.86 13.30 -13.49
C THR A 427 2.17 13.87 -12.92
N ASP A 428 2.39 15.18 -13.03
CA ASP A 428 3.48 15.90 -12.37
C ASP A 428 3.06 16.49 -11.01
N GLU A 429 1.85 16.24 -10.51
CA GLU A 429 1.41 16.69 -9.20
C GLU A 429 0.54 15.68 -8.43
N ASP A 430 0.05 16.11 -7.26
CA ASP A 430 -0.81 15.26 -6.44
C ASP A 430 -2.25 15.30 -6.95
N THR A 431 -2.96 14.18 -6.84
CA THR A 431 -4.36 14.13 -7.25
C THR A 431 -5.21 14.99 -6.31
N TYR A 432 -6.06 15.85 -6.89
CA TYR A 432 -6.88 16.83 -6.20
C TYR A 432 -7.76 16.20 -5.11
N GLU A 433 -8.04 16.93 -4.03
CA GLU A 433 -8.71 16.38 -2.83
C GLU A 433 -10.24 16.55 -2.80
N GLU A 434 -10.84 17.35 -3.69
CA GLU A 434 -12.31 17.57 -3.74
C GLU A 434 -13.08 16.45 -4.50
N VAL A 435 -12.46 15.28 -4.63
CA VAL A 435 -12.98 14.06 -5.29
C VAL A 435 -13.07 12.90 -4.27
N PRO A 436 -13.66 11.73 -4.60
CA PRO A 436 -13.94 10.66 -3.62
C PRO A 436 -12.73 10.36 -2.72
N THR A 437 -12.98 9.95 -1.47
CA THR A 437 -11.92 9.64 -0.50
C THR A 437 -10.94 8.58 -1.03
N ARG A 438 -9.76 8.41 -0.39
CA ARG A 438 -8.77 7.41 -0.84
C ARG A 438 -9.40 6.02 -0.84
N MET A 439 -10.15 5.71 0.21
CA MET A 439 -10.84 4.44 0.36
C MET A 439 -12.02 4.28 -0.59
N GLN A 440 -12.77 5.34 -0.90
CA GLN A 440 -13.80 5.30 -1.95
C GLN A 440 -13.17 5.02 -3.31
N THR A 441 -12.07 5.70 -3.64
CA THR A 441 -11.35 5.51 -4.90
C THR A 441 -10.80 4.09 -5.02
N ARG A 442 -10.12 3.60 -3.97
CA ARG A 442 -9.62 2.22 -3.87
C ARG A 442 -10.74 1.20 -4.04
N THR A 443 -11.86 1.39 -3.35
CA THR A 443 -13.00 0.48 -3.39
C THR A 443 -13.59 0.43 -4.78
N THR A 444 -13.80 1.58 -5.43
CA THR A 444 -14.30 1.62 -6.81
C THR A 444 -13.37 0.92 -7.79
N LEU A 445 -12.04 1.10 -7.68
CA LEU A 445 -11.08 0.38 -8.53
C LEU A 445 -11.21 -1.15 -8.38
N ILE A 446 -11.34 -1.64 -7.14
CA ILE A 446 -11.47 -3.07 -6.85
C ILE A 446 -12.82 -3.62 -7.29
N ASP A 447 -13.91 -2.89 -7.01
CA ASP A 447 -15.27 -3.30 -7.37
C ASP A 447 -15.44 -3.37 -8.89
N ALA A 448 -14.83 -2.44 -9.63
CA ALA A 448 -14.86 -2.43 -11.09
C ALA A 448 -14.27 -3.70 -11.70
N VAL A 449 -13.32 -4.33 -11.00
CA VAL A 449 -12.66 -5.55 -11.45
C VAL A 449 -13.19 -6.81 -10.75
N GLY A 450 -14.39 -6.77 -10.17
CA GLY A 450 -15.04 -7.94 -9.59
C GLY A 450 -14.85 -8.12 -8.08
N GLY A 451 -14.39 -7.10 -7.37
CA GLY A 451 -14.33 -7.07 -5.90
C GLY A 451 -13.07 -7.70 -5.30
N THR A 452 -12.09 -8.08 -6.12
CA THR A 452 -10.79 -8.63 -5.70
C THR A 452 -9.65 -7.90 -6.38
N VAL A 453 -8.53 -7.69 -5.69
CA VAL A 453 -7.34 -7.03 -6.26
C VAL A 453 -6.59 -7.91 -7.27
N ASP A 454 -6.82 -9.23 -7.26
CA ASP A 454 -6.04 -10.23 -8.00
C ASP A 454 -5.88 -9.95 -9.50
N ARG A 455 -6.87 -9.30 -10.13
CA ARG A 455 -6.85 -8.95 -11.56
C ARG A 455 -6.57 -7.48 -11.84
N LEU A 456 -6.21 -6.69 -10.82
CA LEU A 456 -5.92 -5.28 -10.96
C LEU A 456 -4.44 -5.04 -10.71
N LEU A 457 -3.80 -4.29 -11.59
CA LEU A 457 -2.50 -3.66 -11.34
C LEU A 457 -2.65 -2.16 -11.53
N VAL A 458 -2.02 -1.38 -10.67
CA VAL A 458 -2.03 0.08 -10.74
C VAL A 458 -0.61 0.60 -10.64
N LEU A 459 -0.18 1.32 -11.65
CA LEU A 459 1.06 2.07 -11.68
C LEU A 459 0.76 3.56 -11.55
N GLY A 460 1.27 4.21 -10.50
CA GLY A 460 1.36 5.66 -10.44
C GLY A 460 2.75 6.14 -10.87
N VAL A 461 2.81 7.04 -11.83
CA VAL A 461 4.03 7.73 -12.27
C VAL A 461 3.88 9.20 -11.94
N ALA A 462 4.59 9.66 -10.90
CA ALA A 462 4.49 11.03 -10.40
C ALA A 462 5.74 11.44 -9.62
N GLY A 463 5.82 12.68 -9.14
CA GLY A 463 6.94 13.13 -8.31
C GLY A 463 7.04 12.31 -7.01
N ASP A 464 8.25 11.84 -6.70
CA ASP A 464 8.51 11.06 -5.47
C ASP A 464 8.33 11.90 -4.21
N GLN A 465 7.55 11.39 -3.26
CA GLN A 465 7.39 12.00 -1.94
C GLN A 465 8.54 11.72 -0.96
N GLY A 466 9.48 10.85 -1.32
CA GLY A 466 10.55 10.37 -0.46
C GLY A 466 10.06 9.34 0.57
N VAL A 467 10.89 9.11 1.58
CA VAL A 467 10.58 8.21 2.70
C VAL A 467 10.23 9.03 3.94
N TYR A 468 9.61 8.39 4.94
CA TYR A 468 9.20 9.07 6.17
C TYR A 468 10.33 9.85 6.83
N GLU A 469 11.56 9.36 6.84
CA GLU A 469 12.71 10.01 7.50
C GLU A 469 13.33 11.14 6.66
N ALA A 470 13.00 11.19 5.37
CA ALA A 470 13.56 12.13 4.40
C ALA A 470 12.52 12.46 3.32
N PRO A 471 11.43 13.15 3.69
CA PRO A 471 10.42 13.54 2.72
C PRO A 471 11.04 14.49 1.68
N LYS A 472 10.60 14.34 0.44
CA LYS A 472 11.03 15.18 -0.68
C LYS A 472 10.00 16.26 -0.97
N GLY A 473 10.48 17.36 -1.53
CA GLY A 473 9.66 18.40 -2.14
C GLY A 473 9.59 18.20 -3.65
N GLU A 474 9.31 19.28 -4.37
CA GLU A 474 9.37 19.34 -5.83
C GLU A 474 10.74 18.85 -6.36
N CYS A 475 10.72 18.11 -7.46
CA CYS A 475 11.89 17.58 -8.15
C CYS A 475 11.94 18.05 -9.60
N ASP A 476 13.14 18.09 -10.18
CA ASP A 476 13.37 18.33 -11.61
C ASP A 476 13.81 17.03 -12.30
N GLY A 477 13.18 16.72 -13.44
CA GLY A 477 13.43 15.54 -14.25
C GLY A 477 13.81 15.85 -15.70
N VAL A 478 13.81 14.82 -16.55
CA VAL A 478 14.06 14.99 -17.99
C VAL A 478 12.87 15.59 -18.74
N TYR A 479 11.69 15.58 -18.13
CA TYR A 479 10.44 16.06 -18.71
C TYR A 479 9.95 17.38 -18.10
N GLY A 480 10.33 17.70 -16.86
CA GLY A 480 9.88 18.93 -16.23
C GLY A 480 10.12 18.91 -14.73
N ALA A 481 9.45 19.82 -14.03
CA ALA A 481 9.39 19.79 -12.57
C ALA A 481 8.13 19.03 -12.15
N ALA A 482 8.21 18.20 -11.11
CA ALA A 482 7.07 17.50 -10.56
C ALA A 482 7.00 17.64 -9.03
N LYS A 483 5.78 17.74 -8.51
CA LYS A 483 5.49 17.77 -7.08
C LYS A 483 5.23 16.36 -6.54
N PRO A 484 5.54 16.11 -5.26
CA PRO A 484 5.17 14.88 -4.55
C PRO A 484 3.68 14.54 -4.60
N ALA A 485 3.32 13.40 -5.21
CA ALA A 485 1.94 12.93 -5.30
C ALA A 485 1.53 12.04 -4.11
N GLY A 486 1.39 12.64 -2.93
CA GLY A 486 1.19 11.91 -1.67
C GLY A 486 -0.15 11.20 -1.54
N ARG A 487 -1.24 11.82 -2.00
CA ARG A 487 -2.56 11.19 -2.03
C ARG A 487 -2.57 10.05 -3.05
N LEU A 488 -2.04 10.29 -4.26
CA LEU A 488 -1.90 9.23 -5.27
C LEU A 488 -1.09 8.05 -4.72
N THR A 489 0.05 8.31 -4.11
CA THR A 489 0.89 7.26 -3.49
C THR A 489 0.14 6.49 -2.41
N SER A 490 -0.72 7.17 -1.64
CA SER A 490 -1.52 6.49 -0.61
C SER A 490 -2.58 5.57 -1.23
N ILE A 491 -3.24 5.99 -2.31
CA ILE A 491 -4.22 5.17 -3.03
C ILE A 491 -3.53 3.96 -3.68
N VAL A 492 -2.44 4.19 -4.41
CA VAL A 492 -1.69 3.12 -5.06
C VAL A 492 -1.10 2.16 -4.02
N GLY A 493 -0.47 2.67 -2.96
CA GLY A 493 0.08 1.86 -1.88
C GLY A 493 -0.96 0.96 -1.19
N SER A 494 -2.21 1.42 -1.09
CA SER A 494 -3.33 0.66 -0.50
C SER A 494 -3.76 -0.58 -1.31
N LEU A 495 -3.24 -0.74 -2.52
CA LEU A 495 -3.38 -1.92 -3.38
C LEU A 495 -2.24 -2.93 -3.17
N ARG A 496 -1.26 -2.60 -2.31
CA ARG A 496 -0.16 -3.48 -1.89
C ARG A 496 0.69 -3.95 -3.08
N GLU A 497 0.90 -5.25 -3.22
CA GLU A 497 1.61 -5.88 -4.34
C GLU A 497 1.02 -5.54 -5.72
N HIS A 498 -0.24 -5.11 -5.76
CA HIS A 498 -0.92 -4.67 -6.98
C HIS A 498 -0.74 -3.18 -7.28
N GLY A 499 -0.08 -2.43 -6.40
CA GLY A 499 0.17 -0.99 -6.55
C GLY A 499 1.66 -0.67 -6.63
N MET A 500 2.07 0.01 -7.69
CA MET A 500 3.45 0.40 -7.95
C MET A 500 3.56 1.92 -8.11
N MET A 501 4.56 2.54 -7.49
CA MET A 501 4.87 3.95 -7.71
C MET A 501 6.24 4.08 -8.38
N GLN A 502 6.35 5.00 -9.34
CA GLN A 502 7.58 5.32 -10.03
C GLN A 502 7.79 6.84 -10.05
N ASP A 503 9.03 7.27 -9.81
CA ASP A 503 9.39 8.70 -9.76
C ASP A 503 9.54 9.26 -11.17
N ILE A 504 8.63 10.14 -11.58
CA ILE A 504 8.66 10.77 -12.90
C ILE A 504 9.93 11.61 -13.13
N CYS A 505 10.57 12.07 -12.05
CA CYS A 505 11.81 12.83 -12.11
C CYS A 505 13.05 11.93 -12.27
N GLN A 506 12.94 10.61 -12.09
CA GLN A 506 14.07 9.68 -12.19
C GLN A 506 13.97 8.83 -13.46
N GLY A 507 14.97 8.96 -14.33
CA GLY A 507 15.05 8.14 -15.54
C GLY A 507 14.14 8.65 -16.67
N SER A 508 13.55 7.73 -17.41
CA SER A 508 12.65 8.01 -18.54
C SER A 508 11.40 7.14 -18.43
N LEU A 509 10.30 7.56 -19.05
CA LEU A 509 9.06 6.77 -19.07
C LEU A 509 9.26 5.37 -19.68
N ALA A 510 10.17 5.24 -20.65
CA ALA A 510 10.55 3.94 -21.22
C ALA A 510 11.20 3.01 -20.17
N ALA A 511 12.11 3.54 -19.34
CA ALA A 511 12.71 2.75 -18.26
C ALA A 511 11.65 2.37 -17.22
N THR A 512 10.78 3.31 -16.85
CA THR A 512 9.64 3.07 -15.96
C THR A 512 8.77 1.91 -16.43
N PHE A 513 8.40 1.87 -17.72
CA PHE A 513 7.58 0.79 -18.26
C PHE A 513 8.33 -0.55 -18.38
N ALA A 514 9.63 -0.52 -18.67
CA ALA A 514 10.46 -1.72 -18.65
C ALA A 514 10.55 -2.34 -17.25
N ASP A 515 10.72 -1.51 -16.21
CA ASP A 515 10.88 -1.95 -14.82
C ASP A 515 9.62 -2.62 -14.26
N VAL A 516 8.42 -2.23 -14.73
CA VAL A 516 7.15 -2.81 -14.26
C VAL A 516 6.70 -4.04 -15.07
N LEU A 517 7.33 -4.31 -16.20
CA LEU A 517 6.89 -5.37 -17.11
C LEU A 517 6.98 -6.76 -16.45
N GLU A 518 8.04 -7.01 -15.68
CA GLU A 518 8.19 -8.27 -14.92
C GLU A 518 7.02 -8.47 -13.93
N THR A 519 6.55 -7.39 -13.30
CA THR A 519 5.38 -7.44 -12.40
C THR A 519 4.09 -7.72 -13.17
N VAL A 520 3.90 -7.10 -14.33
CA VAL A 520 2.74 -7.37 -15.20
C VAL A 520 2.72 -8.84 -15.64
N VAL A 521 3.87 -9.36 -16.09
CA VAL A 521 4.03 -10.76 -16.48
C VAL A 521 3.76 -11.69 -15.30
N SER A 522 4.29 -11.39 -14.12
CA SER A 522 4.07 -12.20 -12.92
C SER A 522 2.60 -12.19 -12.50
N ALA A 523 1.92 -11.05 -12.56
CA ALA A 523 0.49 -10.98 -12.28
C ALA A 523 -0.31 -11.76 -13.31
N CYS A 524 0.14 -11.77 -14.58
CA CYS A 524 -0.49 -12.56 -15.62
C CYS A 524 -0.49 -14.06 -15.33
N GLU A 525 0.45 -14.57 -14.53
CA GLU A 525 0.48 -15.99 -14.17
C GLU A 525 -0.54 -16.37 -13.09
N ILE A 526 -1.12 -15.39 -12.37
CA ILE A 526 -1.99 -15.59 -11.21
C ILE A 526 -3.48 -15.60 -11.59
N VAL A 527 -3.86 -14.88 -12.65
CA VAL A 527 -5.27 -14.62 -12.98
C VAL A 527 -5.94 -15.89 -13.54
N PRO A 528 -6.99 -16.44 -12.90
CA PRO A 528 -7.64 -17.74 -13.22
C PRO A 528 -8.09 -17.99 -14.67
#